data_AF-A0A949QC02-F1
#
_entry.id   AF-A0A949QC02-F1
#
_cell.length_a   1.000
_cell.length_b   1.000
_cell.length_c   1.000
_cell.angle_alpha   90.00
_cell.angle_beta   90.00
_cell.angle_gamma   90.00
#
_symmetry.space_group_name_H-M   'P 1'
#
loop_
_entity.id
_entity.type
_entity.pdbx_description
1 polymer ?
#
loop_
_entity_poly.entity_id
_entity_poly.type
_entity_poly.pdbx_seq_one_letter_code
_entity_poly.pdbx_strand_id
1 'polypeptide(L)' 'MTEYHKKRPMRIVIVAPGSLVEQWREELFEKFGFEFLVFTRELQAATPSGNPFDSEPGWGVSSINYNIQDLLVLAGGNQ' A
#
# COMPACT_ATOMS: atom_id res chain seq x y z
N MET A 1 -25.63 21.07 -8.87
CA MET A 1 -24.44 20.98 -7.99
C MET A 1 -24.20 19.49 -7.81
N THR A 2 -23.34 18.90 -8.63
CA THR A 2 -23.23 17.44 -8.77
C THR A 2 -22.55 16.88 -7.54
N GLU A 3 -23.26 16.02 -6.79
CA GLU A 3 -22.69 15.29 -5.66
C GLU A 3 -21.57 14.38 -6.18
N TYR A 4 -20.33 14.77 -5.89
CA TYR A 4 -19.15 13.99 -6.20
C TYR A 4 -19.17 12.79 -5.23
N HIS A 5 -19.73 11.66 -5.68
CA HIS A 5 -19.64 10.42 -4.94
C HIS A 5 -18.16 10.06 -4.81
N LYS A 6 -17.55 10.45 -3.70
CA LYS A 6 -16.15 10.15 -3.37
C LYS A 6 -16.02 8.63 -3.34
N LYS A 7 -15.61 8.06 -4.47
CA LYS A 7 -15.32 6.64 -4.63
C LYS A 7 -14.38 6.27 -3.48
N ARG A 8 -14.78 5.35 -2.61
CA ARG A 8 -13.89 4.92 -1.53
C ARG A 8 -12.69 4.23 -2.19
N PRO A 9 -11.46 4.69 -1.94
CA PRO A 9 -10.29 4.04 -2.52
C PRO A 9 -10.22 2.60 -2.01
N MET A 10 -10.03 1.66 -2.93
CA MET A 10 -9.80 0.26 -2.60
C MET A 10 -8.39 0.16 -2.02
N ARG A 11 -8.27 -0.23 -0.75
CA ARG A 11 -6.99 -0.38 -0.05
C ARG A 11 -6.58 -1.84 -0.08
N ILE A 12 -5.49 -2.14 -0.78
CA ILE A 12 -4.92 -3.49 -0.89
C ILE A 12 -3.49 -3.45 -0.37
N VAL A 13 -3.20 -4.37 0.56
CA VAL A 13 -1.84 -4.66 1.04
C VAL A 13 -1.51 -6.09 0.68
N ILE A 14 -0.42 -6.29 -0.05
CA ILE A 14 0.12 -7.62 -0.34
C ILE A 14 1.32 -7.85 0.57
N VAL A 15 1.33 -8.95 1.31
CA VAL A 15 2.44 -9.33 2.19
C VAL A 15 3.18 -10.52 1.58
N ALA A 16 4.46 -10.34 1.28
CA ALA A 16 5.30 -11.36 0.64
C ALA A 16 6.67 -11.50 1.35
N PRO A 17 7.31 -12.68 1.29
CA PRO A 17 8.72 -12.84 1.67
C PRO A 17 9.59 -11.79 0.98
N GLY A 18 10.58 -11.23 1.67
CA GLY A 18 11.43 -10.16 1.10
C GLY A 18 12.09 -10.53 -0.23
N SER A 19 12.41 -11.81 -0.43
CA SER A 19 12.96 -12.33 -1.69
C SER A 19 11.95 -12.40 -2.85
N LEU A 20 10.65 -12.29 -2.57
CA LEU A 20 9.57 -12.41 -3.56
C LEU A 20 8.83 -11.09 -3.82
N VAL A 21 9.11 -10.03 -3.07
CA VAL A 21 8.39 -8.74 -3.20
C VAL A 21 8.46 -8.18 -4.62
N GLU A 22 9.65 -8.15 -5.22
CA GLU A 22 9.84 -7.63 -6.58
C GLU A 22 9.11 -8.49 -7.62
N GLN A 23 9.20 -9.81 -7.49
CA GLN A 23 8.50 -10.75 -8.38
C GLN A 23 6.98 -10.54 -8.31
N TRP A 24 6.42 -10.42 -7.11
CA TRP A 24 4.98 -10.15 -6.94
C TRP A 24 4.59 -8.79 -7.52
N ARG A 25 5.44 -7.76 -7.42
CA ARG A 25 5.17 -6.44 -8.02
C ARG A 25 5.08 -6.54 -9.54
N GLU A 26 6.02 -7.23 -10.17
CA GLU A 26 6.03 -7.47 -11.62
C GLU A 26 4.82 -8.30 -12.06
N GLU A 27 4.53 -9.43 -11.39
CA GLU A 27 3.40 -10.28 -11.75
C GLU A 27 2.05 -9.58 -11.61
N LEU A 28 1.87 -8.75 -10.59
CA LEU A 28 0.62 -7.99 -10.39
C LEU A 28 0.45 -6.88 -11.43
N PHE A 29 1.56 -6.27 -11.85
CA PHE A 29 1.55 -5.32 -12.96
C PHE A 29 1.25 -6.01 -14.29
N GLU A 30 1.94 -7.10 -14.62
CA GLU A 30 1.78 -7.81 -15.88
C GLU A 30 0.39 -8.44 -16.05
N LYS A 31 -0.13 -9.07 -14.99
CA LYS A 31 -1.40 -9.81 -15.06
C LYS A 31 -2.62 -8.92 -14.89
N PHE A 32 -2.53 -7.87 -14.07
CA PHE A 32 -3.69 -7.07 -13.67
C PHE A 32 -3.54 -5.57 -13.91
N GLY A 33 -2.38 -5.10 -14.37
CA GLY A 33 -2.10 -3.67 -14.54
C GLY A 33 -1.91 -2.91 -13.23
N PHE A 34 -1.65 -3.61 -12.12
CA PHE A 34 -1.46 -3.00 -10.81
C PHE A 34 0.04 -2.81 -10.49
N GLU A 35 0.54 -1.59 -10.67
CA GLU A 35 1.78 -1.03 -10.11
C GLU A 35 1.79 -0.77 -8.58
N PHE A 36 2.11 -1.79 -7.78
CA PHE A 36 2.14 -1.63 -6.32
C PHE A 36 3.44 -0.97 -5.85
N LEU A 37 3.36 0.01 -4.95
CA LEU A 37 4.56 0.56 -4.29
C LEU A 37 5.09 -0.38 -3.20
N VAL A 38 6.41 -0.53 -3.11
CA VAL A 38 7.02 -1.27 -1.99
C VAL A 38 7.04 -0.40 -0.75
N PHE A 39 6.48 -0.90 0.34
CA PHE A 39 6.50 -0.21 1.62
C PHE A 39 7.93 -0.21 2.18
N THR A 40 8.51 0.98 2.37
CA THR A 40 9.83 1.16 2.98
C THR A 40 9.80 2.21 4.10
N ARG A 41 10.83 2.23 4.97
CA ARG A 41 10.94 3.25 6.03
C ARG A 41 11.17 4.62 5.42
N GLU A 42 11.89 4.66 4.30
CA GLU A 42 12.16 5.85 3.51
C GLU A 42 10.85 6.40 2.92
N LEU A 43 9.99 5.53 2.38
CA LEU A 43 8.67 5.93 1.88
C LEU A 43 7.80 6.52 2.99
N GLN A 44 7.81 5.91 4.18
CA GLN A 44 7.08 6.43 5.34
C GLN A 44 7.60 7.81 5.77
N ALA A 45 8.92 7.98 5.88
CA ALA A 45 9.54 9.25 6.26
C ALA A 45 9.34 10.36 5.22
N ALA A 46 9.26 10.00 3.93
CA ALA A 46 9.00 10.94 2.84
C ALA A 46 7.51 11.34 2.73
N THR A 47 6.60 10.61 3.39
CA THR A 47 5.17 10.89 3.32
C THR A 47 4.79 12.00 4.30
N PRO A 48 4.20 13.14 3.84
CA PRO A 48 3.87 14.27 4.72
C PRO A 48 2.89 13.96 5.86
N SER A 49 1.95 13.03 5.64
CA SER A 49 1.02 12.57 6.68
C SER A 49 1.62 11.53 7.63
N GLY A 50 2.82 11.01 7.33
CA GLY A 50 3.40 9.84 7.99
C GLY A 50 2.72 8.51 7.65
N ASN A 51 1.63 8.55 6.88
CA ASN A 51 0.86 7.40 6.45
C ASN A 51 0.80 7.30 4.91
N PRO A 52 1.62 6.44 4.30
CA PRO A 52 1.67 6.30 2.85
C PRO A 52 0.38 5.70 2.25
N PHE A 53 -0.55 5.17 3.05
CA PHE A 53 -1.87 4.74 2.57
C PHE A 53 -2.85 5.90 2.29
N ASP A 54 -2.53 7.13 2.73
CA ASP A 54 -3.37 8.32 2.51
C ASP A 54 -3.10 9.02 1.18
N SER A 55 -2.02 8.65 0.48
CA SER A 55 -1.67 9.20 -0.83
C SER A 55 -2.24 8.32 -1.95
N GLU A 56 -2.88 8.92 -2.96
CA GLU A 56 -3.29 8.16 -4.16
C GLU A 56 -2.05 7.82 -5.01
N PRO A 57 -1.94 6.58 -5.52
CA PRO A 57 -2.85 5.45 -5.33
C PRO A 57 -2.73 4.74 -3.96
N GLY A 58 -3.86 4.45 -3.31
CA GLY A 58 -3.94 3.84 -1.96
C GLY A 58 -3.64 2.33 -1.89
N TRP A 59 -2.72 1.80 -2.70
CA TRP A 59 -2.37 0.38 -2.73
C TRP A 59 -0.85 0.18 -2.82
N GLY A 60 -0.32 -0.74 -1.99
CA GLY A 60 1.12 -0.99 -1.85
C GLY A 60 1.43 -2.44 -1.45
N VAL A 61 2.54 -2.98 -1.95
CA VAL A 61 3.11 -4.27 -1.53
C VAL A 61 4.05 -4.02 -0.36
N SER A 62 4.01 -4.85 0.66
CA SER A 62 4.96 -4.80 1.77
C SER A 62 5.66 -6.14 1.95
N SER A 63 6.94 -6.09 2.31
CA SER A 63 7.70 -7.26 2.73
C SER A 63 7.24 -7.72 4.11
N ILE A 64 7.27 -9.03 4.39
CA ILE A 64 7.13 -9.61 5.75
C ILE A 64 8.13 -9.03 6.77
N ASN A 65 9.17 -8.33 6.31
CA ASN A 65 10.11 -7.63 7.20
C ASN A 65 9.45 -6.45 7.95
N TYR A 66 8.26 -6.01 7.52
CA TYR A 66 7.40 -5.14 8.31
C TYR A 66 6.51 -5.97 9.23
N ASN A 67 6.39 -5.54 10.48
CA ASN A 67 5.41 -6.12 11.38
C ASN A 67 4.01 -5.82 10.81
N ILE A 68 3.20 -6.86 10.62
CA ILE A 68 1.84 -6.73 10.11
C ILE A 68 0.98 -5.82 11.00
N GLN A 69 1.25 -5.76 12.30
CA GLN A 69 0.55 -4.85 13.22
C GLN A 69 0.83 -3.38 12.89
N ASP A 70 2.07 -3.03 12.54
CA ASP A 70 2.43 -1.66 12.17
C ASP A 70 1.71 -1.23 10.88
N LEU A 71 1.58 -2.15 9.92
CA LEU A 71 0.86 -1.91 8.68
C LEU A 71 -0.65 -1.76 8.89
N LEU A 72 -1.24 -2.52 9.82
CA LEU A 72 -2.67 -2.41 10.15
C LEU A 72 -3.01 -1.07 10.81
N VAL A 73 -2.13 -0.57 11.70
CA VAL A 73 -2.26 0.76 12.31
C VAL A 73 -2.23 1.86 11.24
N LEU A 74 -1.28 1.78 10.29
CA LEU A 74 -1.16 2.74 9.20
C LEU A 74 -2.34 2.66 8.20
N ALA A 75 -2.84 1.46 7.89
CA ALA A 75 -3.95 1.30 6.96
C ALA A 75 -5.32 1.81 7.53
N GLY A 76 -5.35 2.25 8.79
CA GLY A 76 -6.57 2.67 9.48
C GLY A 76 -7.42 1.48 9.95
N GLY A 77 -6.78 0.33 10.20
CA GLY A 77 -7.39 -0.85 10.82
C GLY A 77 -7.67 -0.65 12.31
N ASN A 78 -8.57 0.30 12.62
CA ASN A 78 -9.28 0.64 13.87
C ASN A 78 -8.52 0.79 15.22
N GLN A 79 -8.85 1.90 15.90
CA GLN A 79 -9.00 2.11 17.37
C GLN A 79 -7.91 1.56 18.31
#